data_AF-A0A3B8U7I4-F1
#
_entry.id   AF-A0A3B8U7I4-F1
#
_cell.length_a   1.000
_cell.length_b   1.000
_cell.length_c   1.000
_cell.angle_alpha   90.00
_cell.angle_beta   90.00
_cell.angle_gamma   90.00
#
_symmetry.space_group_name_H-M   'P 1'
#
loop_
_entity.id
_entity.type
_entity.pdbx_description
1 polymer ?
#
loop_
_entity_poly.entity_id
_entity_poly.type
_entity_poly.pdbx_seq_one_letter_code
_entity_poly.pdbx_strand_id
1 'polypeptide(L)'
;QGDDVIEYSVEEAAIPQYRAAYVAGVNHFTITNTKESCYLRIVNVNSVDSDQRIKGAQFRLEIKGEDGTFAAFSGDEALEDGQFVVDSEEGYTVYDLVPGDYMLTEVAAPEGYKLMTEGITFTVNQDLSINAREVDAAIQDFGNMALYIRNEEGSDLPAWRSPEALKFYAIGGAALVALITILVAARALRRR
;
A
#
# COMPACT_ATOMS: atom_id res chain seq x y z
N GLN A 1 -62.49 16.43 -25.77
CA GLN A 1 -62.14 15.06 -25.38
C GLN A 1 -60.77 15.19 -24.75
N GLY A 2 -60.68 15.09 -23.43
CA GLY A 2 -59.38 15.23 -22.74
C GLY A 2 -58.56 13.99 -23.04
N ASP A 3 -57.26 14.17 -23.28
CA ASP A 3 -56.36 13.03 -23.48
C ASP A 3 -56.38 12.16 -22.23
N ASP A 4 -56.67 10.87 -22.39
CA ASP A 4 -56.56 9.87 -21.32
C ASP A 4 -55.06 9.65 -21.05
N VAL A 5 -54.49 10.49 -20.18
CA VAL A 5 -53.09 10.39 -19.75
C VAL A 5 -52.99 9.28 -18.70
N ILE A 6 -52.09 8.32 -18.92
CA ILE A 6 -51.72 7.32 -17.92
C ILE A 6 -50.31 7.65 -17.42
N GLU A 7 -50.19 7.94 -16.13
CA GLU A 7 -48.92 8.21 -15.45
C GLU A 7 -48.42 6.99 -14.68
N TYR A 8 -47.11 6.79 -14.66
CA TYR A 8 -46.45 5.72 -13.91
C TYR A 8 -45.27 6.30 -13.13
N SER A 9 -44.99 5.75 -11.94
CA SER A 9 -43.79 6.05 -11.16
C SER A 9 -43.11 4.76 -10.73
N VAL A 10 -41.78 4.82 -10.60
CA VAL A 10 -40.96 3.76 -10.00
C VAL A 10 -40.13 4.37 -8.90
N GLU A 11 -40.14 3.73 -7.75
CA GLU A 11 -39.30 4.07 -6.60
C GLU A 11 -38.41 2.86 -6.31
N GLU A 12 -37.10 3.06 -6.41
CA GLU A 12 -36.11 2.06 -6.05
C GLU A 12 -35.63 2.31 -4.62
N ALA A 13 -35.62 1.25 -3.81
CA ALA A 13 -35.01 1.31 -2.49
C ALA A 13 -33.50 1.53 -2.64
N ALA A 14 -32.94 2.48 -1.89
CA ALA A 14 -31.50 2.71 -1.90
C ALA A 14 -30.74 1.42 -1.55
N ILE A 15 -29.85 1.01 -2.45
CA ILE A 15 -28.94 -0.12 -2.24
C ILE A 15 -27.64 0.48 -1.67
N PRO A 16 -27.23 0.12 -0.44
CA PRO A 16 -25.98 0.63 0.13
C PRO A 16 -24.81 0.40 -0.83
N GLN A 17 -23.96 1.42 -1.00
CA GLN A 17 -22.78 1.39 -1.87
C GLN A 17 -23.09 1.34 -3.38
N TYR A 18 -24.33 1.54 -3.81
CA TYR A 18 -24.69 1.67 -5.22
C TYR A 18 -25.38 3.00 -5.51
N ARG A 19 -25.05 3.58 -6.66
CA ARG A 19 -25.72 4.76 -7.21
C ARG A 19 -26.60 4.35 -8.38
N ALA A 20 -27.90 4.60 -8.25
CA ALA A 20 -28.85 4.45 -9.33
C ALA A 20 -28.78 5.62 -10.32
N ALA A 21 -28.85 5.33 -11.60
CA ALA A 21 -29.04 6.31 -12.68
C ALA A 21 -30.13 5.80 -13.62
N TYR A 22 -30.95 6.70 -14.17
CA TYR A 22 -32.00 6.32 -15.10
C TYR A 22 -31.83 6.98 -16.46
N VAL A 23 -32.24 6.25 -17.51
CA VAL A 23 -32.35 6.75 -18.88
C VAL A 23 -33.78 6.51 -19.36
N ALA A 24 -34.48 7.59 -19.71
CA ALA A 24 -35.84 7.53 -20.24
C ALA A 24 -35.83 7.40 -21.77
N GLY A 25 -36.63 6.48 -22.29
CA GLY A 25 -36.98 6.32 -23.71
C GLY A 25 -38.46 6.58 -23.93
N VAL A 26 -38.92 6.45 -25.18
CA VAL A 26 -40.30 6.78 -25.57
C VAL A 26 -41.33 5.86 -24.89
N ASN A 27 -41.01 4.57 -24.74
CA ASN A 27 -41.91 3.54 -24.15
C ASN A 27 -41.22 2.68 -23.08
N HIS A 28 -40.07 3.08 -22.58
CA HIS A 28 -39.33 2.35 -21.54
C HIS A 28 -38.42 3.30 -20.76
N PHE A 29 -37.98 2.88 -19.59
CA PHE A 29 -36.86 3.47 -18.88
C PHE A 29 -35.94 2.35 -18.42
N THR A 30 -34.64 2.65 -18.31
CA THR A 30 -33.64 1.73 -17.77
C THR A 30 -33.06 2.36 -16.51
N ILE A 31 -33.03 1.60 -15.41
CA ILE A 31 -32.35 1.99 -14.17
C ILE A 31 -31.08 1.15 -14.05
N THR A 32 -29.94 1.81 -13.86
CA THR A 32 -28.62 1.19 -13.73
C THR A 32 -28.06 1.52 -12.36
N ASN A 33 -27.71 0.49 -11.59
CA ASN A 33 -27.00 0.63 -10.32
C ASN A 33 -25.51 0.42 -10.53
N THR A 34 -24.70 1.43 -10.20
CA THR A 34 -23.23 1.36 -10.26
C THR A 34 -22.69 1.34 -8.84
N LYS A 35 -21.86 0.34 -8.51
CA LYS A 35 -21.16 0.28 -7.22
C LYS A 35 -20.25 1.51 -7.07
N GLU A 36 -20.35 2.17 -5.94
CA GLU A 36 -19.46 3.27 -5.54
C GLU A 36 -18.30 2.69 -4.75
N SER A 37 -17.15 2.63 -5.41
CA SER A 37 -15.91 2.14 -4.83
C SER A 37 -14.73 3.00 -5.28
N CYS A 38 -13.62 2.84 -4.58
CA CYS A 38 -12.40 3.59 -4.80
C CYS A 38 -11.19 2.63 -4.79
N TYR A 39 -10.01 3.13 -5.12
CA TYR A 39 -8.76 2.36 -5.05
C TYR A 39 -7.78 2.98 -4.05
N LEU A 40 -6.90 2.17 -3.47
CA LEU A 40 -5.82 2.65 -2.60
C LEU A 40 -4.50 2.09 -3.08
N ARG A 41 -3.57 2.97 -3.43
CA ARG A 41 -2.18 2.59 -3.73
C ARG A 41 -1.37 2.55 -2.45
N ILE A 42 -0.57 1.52 -2.27
CA ILE A 42 0.25 1.31 -1.09
C ILE A 42 1.70 1.25 -1.54
N VAL A 43 2.53 2.15 -1.02
CA VAL A 43 3.94 2.26 -1.40
C VAL A 43 4.81 2.20 -0.16
N ASN A 44 5.74 1.25 -0.11
CA ASN A 44 6.69 1.16 1.00
C ASN A 44 7.88 2.08 0.77
N VAL A 45 8.30 2.74 1.83
CA VAL A 45 9.43 3.68 1.83
C VAL A 45 10.30 3.50 3.06
N ASN A 46 11.56 3.91 2.97
CA ASN A 46 12.44 3.94 4.14
C ASN A 46 11.94 5.00 5.13
N SER A 47 11.98 4.66 6.43
CA SER A 47 11.60 5.56 7.52
C SER A 47 12.47 6.81 7.62
N VAL A 48 13.74 6.73 7.19
CA VAL A 48 14.71 7.84 7.20
C VAL A 48 14.71 8.59 5.86
N ASP A 49 14.66 7.86 4.76
CA ASP A 49 14.67 8.42 3.39
C ASP A 49 13.40 8.00 2.64
N SER A 50 12.35 8.83 2.70
CA SER A 50 11.06 8.50 2.09
C SER A 50 11.08 8.44 0.55
N ASP A 51 12.14 8.90 -0.10
CA ASP A 51 12.31 8.77 -1.55
C ASP A 51 12.82 7.37 -1.92
N GLN A 52 13.45 6.66 -0.97
CA GLN A 52 13.85 5.28 -1.16
C GLN A 52 12.64 4.34 -1.07
N ARG A 53 12.20 3.83 -2.23
CA ARG A 53 11.14 2.83 -2.35
C ARG A 53 11.64 1.44 -1.96
N ILE A 54 10.77 0.66 -1.31
CA ILE A 54 11.09 -0.69 -0.82
C ILE A 54 10.11 -1.71 -1.39
N LYS A 55 10.61 -2.91 -1.69
CA LYS A 55 9.84 -4.04 -2.23
C LYS A 55 9.86 -5.21 -1.25
N GLY A 56 8.88 -6.10 -1.37
CA GLY A 56 8.84 -7.40 -0.69
C GLY A 56 8.07 -7.42 0.62
N ALA A 57 7.51 -6.30 1.06
CA ALA A 57 6.62 -6.30 2.22
C ALA A 57 5.29 -6.99 1.87
N GLN A 58 4.76 -7.77 2.80
CA GLN A 58 3.49 -8.46 2.66
C GLN A 58 2.49 -7.88 3.66
N PHE A 59 1.28 -7.62 3.19
CA PHE A 59 0.22 -7.05 4.00
C PHE A 59 -1.04 -7.89 3.93
N ARG A 60 -1.87 -7.73 4.97
CA ARG A 60 -3.26 -8.16 5.02
C ARG A 60 -4.13 -6.93 5.22
N LEU A 61 -5.11 -6.75 4.34
CA LEU A 61 -6.15 -5.74 4.47
C LEU A 61 -7.41 -6.36 5.08
N GLU A 62 -7.96 -5.70 6.09
CA GLU A 62 -9.16 -6.11 6.78
C GLU A 62 -10.16 -4.95 6.83
N ILE A 63 -11.45 -5.26 6.75
CA ILE A 63 -12.55 -4.31 6.90
C ILE A 63 -13.29 -4.58 8.20
N LYS A 64 -13.67 -3.51 8.90
CA LYS A 64 -14.45 -3.59 10.14
C LYS A 64 -15.92 -3.82 9.83
N GLY A 65 -16.47 -4.92 10.34
CA GLY A 65 -17.90 -5.23 10.30
C GLY A 65 -18.72 -4.39 11.29
N GLU A 66 -20.04 -4.44 11.15
CA GLU A 66 -20.97 -3.74 12.05
C GLU A 66 -20.87 -4.20 13.51
N ASP A 67 -20.44 -5.44 13.74
CA ASP A 67 -20.18 -6.02 15.06
C ASP A 67 -18.85 -5.53 15.68
N GLY A 68 -18.08 -4.72 14.95
CA GLY A 68 -16.79 -4.18 15.34
C GLY A 68 -15.62 -5.14 15.14
N THR A 69 -15.85 -6.33 14.61
CA THR A 69 -14.79 -7.29 14.26
C THR A 69 -14.16 -6.93 12.92
N PHE A 70 -12.89 -7.29 12.76
CA PHE A 70 -12.20 -7.17 11.47
C PHE A 70 -12.29 -8.50 10.72
N ALA A 71 -12.67 -8.42 9.44
CA ALA A 71 -12.69 -9.54 8.53
C ALA A 71 -11.76 -9.25 7.34
N ALA A 72 -11.16 -10.30 6.78
CA ALA A 72 -10.34 -10.19 5.58
C ALA A 72 -11.09 -9.47 4.46
N PHE A 73 -10.45 -8.49 3.86
CA PHE A 73 -11.04 -7.75 2.75
C PHE A 73 -11.13 -8.65 1.51
N SER A 74 -12.32 -8.68 0.91
CA SER A 74 -12.64 -9.51 -0.26
C SER A 74 -13.27 -8.70 -1.40
N GLY A 75 -13.10 -7.38 -1.39
CA GLY A 75 -13.66 -6.51 -2.42
C GLY A 75 -12.91 -6.57 -3.75
N ASP A 76 -11.60 -6.80 -3.68
CA ASP A 76 -10.71 -6.99 -4.83
C ASP A 76 -10.50 -8.49 -5.07
N GLU A 77 -10.94 -9.00 -6.22
CA GLU A 77 -10.86 -10.42 -6.58
C GLU A 77 -9.41 -10.94 -6.68
N ALA A 78 -8.42 -10.06 -6.82
CA ALA A 78 -7.01 -10.45 -6.86
C ALA A 78 -6.46 -10.82 -5.47
N LEU A 79 -7.17 -10.46 -4.39
CA LEU A 79 -6.72 -10.68 -3.02
C LEU A 79 -7.27 -11.99 -2.45
N GLU A 80 -6.36 -12.90 -2.09
CA GLU A 80 -6.71 -14.10 -1.34
C GLU A 80 -6.57 -13.82 0.17
N ASP A 81 -7.66 -13.96 0.93
CA ASP A 81 -7.70 -13.65 2.38
C ASP A 81 -7.22 -12.21 2.71
N GLY A 82 -7.49 -11.26 1.80
CA GLY A 82 -7.07 -9.86 1.93
C GLY A 82 -5.55 -9.64 1.82
N GLN A 83 -4.78 -10.64 1.40
CA GLN A 83 -3.31 -10.58 1.40
C GLN A 83 -2.74 -10.17 0.05
N PHE A 84 -1.67 -9.38 0.08
CA PHE A 84 -0.90 -8.98 -1.10
C PHE A 84 0.56 -8.67 -0.76
N VAL A 85 1.38 -8.59 -1.80
CA VAL A 85 2.80 -8.25 -1.72
C VAL A 85 3.07 -6.98 -2.51
N VAL A 86 3.78 -6.04 -1.91
CA VAL A 86 4.27 -4.84 -2.62
C VAL A 86 5.60 -5.18 -3.27
N ASP A 87 5.56 -5.66 -4.51
CA ASP A 87 6.73 -6.16 -5.25
C ASP A 87 7.35 -5.11 -6.21
N SER A 88 6.76 -3.93 -6.31
CA SER A 88 7.16 -2.85 -7.21
C SER A 88 7.46 -1.53 -6.47
N GLU A 89 8.27 -0.65 -7.06
CA GLU A 89 8.53 0.70 -6.50
C GLU A 89 7.34 1.64 -6.69
N GLU A 90 6.47 1.32 -7.63
CA GLU A 90 5.22 2.04 -7.86
C GLU A 90 4.17 1.74 -6.78
N GLY A 91 4.39 0.66 -6.03
CA GLY A 91 3.50 0.17 -4.98
C GLY A 91 2.58 -0.96 -5.46
N TYR A 92 1.60 -1.28 -4.63
CA TYR A 92 0.49 -2.18 -4.94
C TYR A 92 -0.83 -1.39 -4.91
N THR A 93 -1.72 -1.60 -5.86
CA THR A 93 -3.03 -0.92 -5.85
C THR A 93 -4.12 -1.92 -5.49
N VAL A 94 -4.84 -1.65 -4.41
CA VAL A 94 -6.05 -2.37 -4.02
C VAL A 94 -7.25 -1.66 -4.62
N TYR A 95 -8.14 -2.41 -5.25
CA TYR A 95 -9.36 -1.89 -5.87
C TYR A 95 -10.61 -2.19 -5.04
N ASP A 96 -11.73 -1.60 -5.45
CA ASP A 96 -13.06 -1.90 -4.93
C ASP A 96 -13.27 -1.68 -3.43
N LEU A 97 -12.54 -0.72 -2.86
CA LEU A 97 -12.79 -0.25 -1.50
C LEU A 97 -14.10 0.52 -1.46
N VAL A 98 -14.97 0.16 -0.53
CA VAL A 98 -16.25 0.81 -0.29
C VAL A 98 -16.14 1.63 1.01
N PRO A 99 -17.07 2.57 1.28
CA PRO A 99 -17.06 3.30 2.54
C PRO A 99 -17.05 2.36 3.76
N GLY A 100 -16.13 2.60 4.69
CA GLY A 100 -15.90 1.72 5.83
C GLY A 100 -14.57 2.00 6.55
N ASP A 101 -14.39 1.36 7.71
CA ASP A 101 -13.14 1.39 8.47
C ASP A 101 -12.29 0.17 8.13
N TYR A 102 -11.01 0.38 7.93
CA TYR A 102 -10.05 -0.62 7.48
C TYR A 102 -8.83 -0.68 8.38
N MET A 103 -8.22 -1.87 8.44
CA MET A 103 -6.96 -2.13 9.10
C MET A 103 -6.01 -2.80 8.11
N LEU A 104 -4.81 -2.23 7.98
CA LEU A 104 -3.73 -2.78 7.18
C LEU A 104 -2.64 -3.30 8.12
N THR A 105 -2.43 -4.61 8.10
CA THR A 105 -1.49 -5.31 8.98
C THR A 105 -0.31 -5.81 8.16
N GLU A 106 0.92 -5.45 8.54
CA GLU A 106 2.12 -6.04 7.94
C GLU A 106 2.28 -7.48 8.42
N VAL A 107 2.24 -8.43 7.48
CA VAL A 107 2.36 -9.87 7.75
C VAL A 107 3.82 -10.31 7.70
N ALA A 108 4.58 -9.74 6.76
CA ALA A 108 6.01 -10.00 6.63
C ALA A 108 6.73 -8.74 6.17
N ALA A 109 7.77 -8.38 6.93
CA ALA A 109 8.63 -7.25 6.62
C ALA A 109 9.45 -7.52 5.35
N PRO A 110 9.81 -6.47 4.60
CA PRO A 110 10.78 -6.59 3.51
C PRO A 110 12.18 -6.96 4.05
N GLU A 111 13.02 -7.54 3.18
CA GLU A 111 14.36 -8.01 3.58
C GLU A 111 15.21 -6.86 4.14
N GLY A 112 15.75 -7.06 5.36
CA GLY A 112 16.59 -6.07 6.02
C GLY A 112 15.82 -4.98 6.77
N TYR A 113 14.50 -5.07 6.87
CA TYR A 113 13.64 -4.15 7.63
C TYR A 113 13.01 -4.84 8.85
N LYS A 114 12.59 -4.06 9.83
CA LYS A 114 11.85 -4.52 11.00
C LYS A 114 10.37 -4.67 10.65
N LEU A 115 9.76 -5.72 11.18
CA LEU A 115 8.30 -5.91 11.10
C LEU A 115 7.58 -4.86 11.95
N MET A 116 6.62 -4.17 11.34
CA MET A 116 5.69 -3.28 12.02
C MET A 116 4.81 -4.10 12.96
N THR A 117 4.79 -3.70 14.24
CA THR A 117 3.97 -4.38 15.26
C THR A 117 2.57 -3.79 15.40
N GLU A 118 2.39 -2.56 14.94
CA GLU A 118 1.12 -1.85 14.94
C GLU A 118 0.55 -1.81 13.52
N GLY A 119 -0.74 -2.16 13.38
CA GLY A 119 -1.46 -2.04 12.12
C GLY A 119 -1.82 -0.59 11.81
N ILE A 120 -1.97 -0.27 10.53
CA ILE A 120 -2.37 1.06 10.07
C ILE A 120 -3.89 1.09 9.88
N THR A 121 -4.57 1.98 10.60
CA THR A 121 -6.02 2.16 10.46
C THR A 121 -6.36 3.32 9.54
N PHE A 122 -7.32 3.11 8.65
CA PHE A 122 -7.85 4.17 7.79
C PHE A 122 -9.35 4.00 7.53
N THR A 123 -10.01 5.09 7.18
CA THR A 123 -11.44 5.15 6.88
C THR A 123 -11.63 5.62 5.44
N VAL A 124 -12.44 4.89 4.69
CA VAL A 124 -13.00 5.33 3.41
C VAL A 124 -14.35 6.00 3.71
N ASN A 125 -14.44 7.30 3.43
CA ASN A 125 -15.65 8.08 3.66
C ASN A 125 -16.71 7.83 2.57
N GLN A 126 -17.92 8.31 2.82
CA GLN A 126 -19.03 8.19 1.86
C GLN A 126 -18.78 8.93 0.54
N ASP A 127 -17.96 9.98 0.54
CA ASP A 127 -17.52 10.68 -0.67
C ASP A 127 -16.31 10.02 -1.36
N LEU A 128 -15.95 8.80 -0.93
CA LEU A 128 -14.80 8.02 -1.39
C LEU A 128 -13.43 8.66 -1.11
N SER A 129 -13.38 9.70 -0.25
CA SER A 129 -12.12 10.19 0.30
C SER A 129 -11.58 9.24 1.37
N ILE A 130 -10.26 9.17 1.50
CA ILE A 130 -9.59 8.29 2.46
C ILE A 130 -8.94 9.14 3.55
N ASN A 131 -9.27 8.86 4.82
CA ASN A 131 -8.63 9.42 5.99
C ASN A 131 -7.86 8.31 6.72
N ALA A 132 -6.53 8.36 6.78
CA ALA A 132 -5.77 7.48 7.68
C ALA A 132 -5.49 8.18 9.01
N ARG A 133 -5.63 7.45 10.12
CA ARG A 133 -5.33 7.96 11.47
C ARG A 133 -3.87 7.65 11.80
N GLU A 134 -3.16 8.62 12.39
CA GLU A 134 -1.76 8.56 12.86
C GLU A 134 -1.25 7.15 13.19
N VAL A 135 -0.43 6.57 12.31
CA VAL A 135 0.57 5.53 12.62
C VAL A 135 1.63 5.65 11.53
N ASP A 136 2.83 6.22 11.81
CA ASP A 136 4.10 6.36 11.04
C ASP A 136 4.12 6.43 9.49
N ALA A 137 3.00 6.25 8.80
CA ALA A 137 2.76 6.34 7.39
C ALA A 137 2.40 7.79 7.11
N ALA A 138 3.25 8.46 6.35
CA ALA A 138 2.96 9.82 5.95
C ALA A 138 1.89 9.79 4.85
N ILE A 139 0.72 10.36 5.12
CA ILE A 139 -0.21 10.72 4.04
C ILE A 139 0.40 11.92 3.33
N GLN A 140 1.11 11.68 2.24
CA GLN A 140 1.48 12.71 1.29
C GLN A 140 0.78 12.38 -0.02
N ASP A 141 -0.44 12.90 -0.18
CA ASP A 141 -0.88 13.70 -1.34
C ASP A 141 -2.42 13.67 -1.44
N PHE A 142 -3.08 14.80 -1.11
CA PHE A 142 -4.55 14.99 -1.21
C PHE A 142 -5.00 15.19 -2.67
N GLY A 143 -4.49 14.37 -3.57
CA GLY A 143 -4.82 14.32 -4.99
C GLY A 143 -4.62 12.94 -5.62
N ASN A 144 -3.86 12.05 -4.96
CA ASN A 144 -3.51 10.71 -5.45
C ASN A 144 -3.78 9.74 -4.29
N MET A 145 -4.72 8.81 -4.44
CA MET A 145 -5.16 7.88 -3.38
C MET A 145 -4.05 6.90 -2.99
N ALA A 146 -3.04 7.36 -2.25
CA ALA A 146 -1.84 6.60 -1.93
C ALA A 146 -1.46 6.70 -0.45
N LEU A 147 -1.10 5.56 0.14
CA LEU A 147 -0.54 5.42 1.47
C LEU A 147 0.95 5.09 1.36
N TYR A 148 1.79 5.85 2.06
CA TYR A 148 3.24 5.65 2.10
C TYR A 148 3.63 5.02 3.43
N ILE A 149 3.98 3.74 3.41
CA ILE A 149 4.28 2.96 4.61
C ILE A 149 5.78 3.08 4.92
N ARG A 150 6.11 3.66 6.06
CA ARG A 150 7.49 3.83 6.51
C ARG A 150 8.00 2.56 7.17
N ASN A 151 9.15 2.09 6.70
CA ASN A 151 9.80 0.88 7.18
C ASN A 151 11.12 1.23 7.88
N GLU A 152 11.34 0.72 9.08
CA GLU A 152 12.60 0.86 9.80
C GLU A 152 13.60 -0.20 9.37
N GLU A 153 14.83 0.19 9.07
CA GLU A 153 15.90 -0.78 8.83
C GLU A 153 16.13 -1.65 10.08
N GLY A 154 16.31 -2.95 9.86
CA GLY A 154 16.67 -3.90 10.90
C GLY A 154 18.05 -3.60 11.47
N SER A 155 18.24 -3.89 12.76
CA SER A 155 19.55 -3.75 13.43
C SER A 155 20.59 -4.78 12.96
N ASP A 156 20.18 -5.80 12.21
CA ASP A 156 21.04 -6.90 11.74
C ASP A 156 21.69 -6.59 10.38
N LEU A 157 22.22 -5.39 10.24
CA LEU A 157 23.17 -5.09 9.17
C LEU A 157 24.56 -5.52 9.64
N PRO A 158 25.33 -6.32 8.87
CA PRO A 158 26.74 -6.53 9.21
C PRO A 158 27.42 -5.16 9.24
N ALA A 159 28.31 -4.95 10.22
CA ALA A 159 28.86 -3.65 10.63
C ALA A 159 29.48 -2.77 9.50
N TRP A 160 29.63 -3.29 8.29
CA TRP A 160 30.13 -2.59 7.11
C TRP A 160 29.06 -1.84 6.30
N ARG A 161 27.76 -1.98 6.60
CA ARG A 161 26.65 -1.37 5.82
C ARG A 161 25.94 -0.18 6.48
N SER A 162 26.39 0.31 7.65
CA SER A 162 25.74 1.48 8.27
C SER A 162 26.08 2.80 7.51
N PRO A 163 25.16 3.79 7.47
CA PRO A 163 25.46 5.13 6.94
C PRO A 163 26.64 5.82 7.66
N GLU A 164 26.88 5.46 8.93
CA GLU A 164 28.06 5.90 9.70
C GLU A 164 29.36 5.20 9.24
N ALA A 165 29.29 3.94 8.79
CA ALA A 165 30.44 3.20 8.26
C ALA A 165 30.91 3.78 6.90
N LEU A 166 30.01 4.40 6.12
CA LEU A 166 30.37 5.04 4.85
C LEU A 166 31.29 6.27 5.02
N LYS A 167 31.25 6.93 6.19
CA LYS A 167 32.18 8.04 6.51
C LYS A 167 33.63 7.57 6.68
N PHE A 168 33.85 6.28 6.96
CA PHE A 168 35.19 5.71 7.09
C PHE A 168 35.77 5.22 5.76
N TYR A 169 34.94 4.96 4.74
CA TYR A 169 35.42 4.48 3.44
C TYR A 169 36.10 5.54 2.57
N ALA A 170 35.86 6.82 2.82
CA ALA A 170 36.60 7.91 2.15
C ALA A 170 38.08 8.01 2.58
N ILE A 171 38.48 7.33 3.67
CA ILE A 171 39.88 7.32 4.17
C ILE A 171 40.45 5.88 4.20
N GLY A 172 39.62 4.87 4.44
CA GLY A 172 40.06 3.47 4.61
C GLY A 172 40.07 2.59 3.34
N GLY A 173 39.37 2.98 2.26
CA GLY A 173 39.25 2.18 1.05
C GLY A 173 40.56 2.00 0.25
N ALA A 174 41.52 2.90 0.42
CA ALA A 174 42.83 2.81 -0.23
C ALA A 174 43.80 1.84 0.49
N ALA A 175 43.58 1.52 1.78
CA ALA A 175 44.51 0.71 2.56
C ALA A 175 44.33 -0.80 2.37
N LEU A 176 43.10 -1.27 2.11
CA LEU A 176 42.82 -2.71 1.98
C LEU A 176 43.33 -3.28 0.64
N VAL A 177 43.33 -2.48 -0.43
CA VAL A 177 43.88 -2.89 -1.74
C VAL A 177 45.42 -2.93 -1.72
N ALA A 178 46.06 -2.08 -0.90
CA ALA A 178 47.52 -2.06 -0.74
C ALA A 178 48.07 -3.26 0.06
N LEU A 179 47.32 -3.79 1.04
CA LEU A 179 47.80 -4.94 1.84
C LEU A 179 47.77 -6.26 1.06
N ILE A 180 46.77 -6.44 0.17
CA ILE A 180 46.61 -7.65 -0.65
C ILE A 180 47.72 -7.74 -1.71
N THR A 181 48.17 -6.62 -2.29
CA THR A 181 49.26 -6.62 -3.29
C THR A 181 50.63 -6.93 -2.67
N ILE A 182 50.91 -6.45 -1.45
CA ILE A 182 52.16 -6.73 -0.72
C ILE A 182 52.28 -8.22 -0.34
N LEU A 183 51.18 -8.85 0.07
CA LEU A 183 51.14 -10.27 0.45
C LEU A 183 51.33 -11.21 -0.75
N VAL A 184 50.83 -10.84 -1.93
CA VAL A 184 51.03 -11.60 -3.18
C VAL A 184 52.48 -11.48 -3.68
N ALA A 185 53.09 -10.30 -3.59
CA ALA A 185 54.49 -10.10 -3.98
C ALA A 185 55.49 -10.85 -3.07
N ALA A 186 55.25 -10.88 -1.75
CA ALA A 186 56.11 -11.60 -0.81
C ALA A 186 56.07 -13.13 -1.00
N ARG A 187 54.95 -13.68 -1.49
CA ARG A 187 54.80 -15.11 -1.79
C ARG A 187 55.47 -15.51 -3.11
N ALA A 188 55.57 -14.58 -4.07
CA ALA A 188 56.28 -14.80 -5.33
C ALA A 188 57.82 -14.81 -5.17
N LEU A 189 58.36 -14.01 -4.23
CA LEU A 189 59.80 -13.94 -3.96
C LEU A 189 60.34 -15.13 -3.14
N ARG A 190 59.50 -15.88 -2.42
CA ARG A 190 59.90 -17.10 -1.68
C ARG A 190 59.87 -18.39 -2.51
N ARG A 191 59.49 -18.31 -3.78
CA ARG A 191 59.41 -19.46 -4.70
C ARG A 191 60.43 -19.41 -5.86
N ARG A 192 61.45 -18.56 -5.77
CA ARG A 192 62.62 -18.55 -6.65
C ARG A 192 63.85 -18.93 -5.86
#